data_AF-A0A1Q8KTA4-F1
#
_entry.id   AF-A0A1Q8KTA4-F1
#
_cell.length_a   1.000
_cell.length_b   1.000
_cell.length_c   1.000
_cell.angle_alpha   90.00
_cell.angle_beta   90.00
_cell.angle_gamma   90.00
#
_symmetry.space_group_name_H-M   'P 1'
#
loop_
_entity.id
_entity.type
_entity.pdbx_description
1 polymer ?
#
loop_
_entity_poly.entity_id
_entity_poly.type
_entity_poly.pdbx_seq_one_letter_code
_entity_poly.pdbx_strand_id
1 'polypeptide(L)'
;MRHLQGVVIGLVGTVLALAVAGRGMGTAFEASMRMQLDAVPAGAALLLLGGVLLGGVALAVRVSPAAPLTGAVLLILLSAYSWFDPQALFGLGRGLGYLLGLQYGALLAGMLAVVAFLRPRRTRPAGPAIPAPGSSGPVVH
;
A
#
# COMPACT_ATOMS: atom_id res chain seq x y z
N MET A 1 4.75 10.02 -17.35
CA MET A 1 4.58 10.86 -16.14
C MET A 1 3.65 10.25 -15.09
N ARG A 2 2.44 9.79 -15.43
CA ARG A 2 1.48 9.22 -14.45
C ARG A 2 2.00 8.01 -13.66
N HIS A 3 2.84 7.16 -14.27
CA HIS A 3 3.50 6.06 -13.58
C HIS A 3 4.53 6.52 -12.55
N LEU A 4 5.38 7.49 -12.91
CA LEU A 4 6.39 8.07 -12.01
C LEU A 4 5.72 8.73 -10.79
N GLN A 5 4.64 9.48 -11.01
CA GLN A 5 3.83 10.07 -9.94
C GLN A 5 3.26 8.98 -9.01
N GLY A 6 2.73 7.89 -9.56
CA GLY A 6 2.26 6.75 -8.77
C GLY A 6 3.36 6.13 -7.90
N VAL A 7 4.56 5.93 -8.45
CA VAL A 7 5.71 5.39 -7.70
C VAL A 7 6.09 6.31 -6.54
N VAL A 8 6.18 7.62 -6.77
CA VAL A 8 6.53 8.59 -5.73
C VAL A 8 5.46 8.62 -4.64
N ILE A 9 4.18 8.62 -5.01
CA ILE A 9 3.06 8.59 -4.04
C ILE A 9 3.09 7.32 -3.20
N GLY A 10 3.33 6.17 -3.83
CA GLY A 10 3.44 4.88 -3.13
C GLY A 10 4.60 4.86 -2.14
N LEU A 11 5.80 5.23 -2.58
CA LEU A 11 6.98 5.27 -1.71
C LEU A 11 6.80 6.25 -0.55
N VAL A 12 6.50 7.52 -0.84
CA VAL A 12 6.40 8.57 0.19
C VAL A 12 5.24 8.28 1.14
N GLY A 13 4.08 7.87 0.60
CA GLY A 13 2.91 7.54 1.40
C GLY A 13 3.17 6.35 2.33
N THR A 14 3.82 5.29 1.84
CA THR A 14 4.14 4.12 2.66
C THR A 14 5.21 4.44 3.72
N VAL A 15 6.23 5.24 3.41
CA VAL A 15 7.23 5.69 4.40
C VAL A 15 6.57 6.52 5.50
N LEU A 16 5.70 7.48 5.14
CA LEU A 16 4.98 8.30 6.11
C LEU A 16 4.04 7.44 6.98
N ALA A 17 3.29 6.53 6.36
CA ALA A 17 2.41 5.61 7.07
C ALA A 17 3.20 4.75 8.07
N LEU A 18 4.36 4.21 7.68
CA LEU A 18 5.24 3.44 8.54
C LEU A 18 5.83 4.28 9.68
N ALA A 19 6.26 5.51 9.42
CA ALA A 19 6.78 6.38 10.47
C ALA A 19 5.72 6.69 11.54
N VAL A 20 4.49 7.00 11.11
CA VAL A 20 3.36 7.29 12.01
C VAL A 20 2.90 6.03 12.76
N ALA A 21 2.70 4.91 12.05
CA ALA A 21 2.30 3.64 12.66
C ALA A 21 3.38 3.11 13.61
N GLY A 22 4.65 3.17 13.21
CA GLY A 22 5.78 2.77 14.03
C GLY A 22 5.90 3.62 15.29
N ARG A 23 5.70 4.94 15.21
CA ARG A 23 5.66 5.79 16.39
C ARG A 23 4.51 5.40 17.32
N GLY A 24 3.32 5.17 16.76
CA GLY A 24 2.15 4.70 17.52
C GLY A 24 2.41 3.37 18.24
N MET A 25 2.95 2.38 17.53
CA MET A 25 3.32 1.06 18.09
C MET A 25 4.31 1.20 19.24
N GLY A 26 5.35 2.02 19.05
CA GLY A 26 6.37 2.26 20.08
C GLY A 26 5.75 2.89 21.34
N THR A 27 4.90 3.91 21.18
CA THR A 27 4.24 4.56 22.31
C THR A 27 3.26 3.63 23.03
N ALA A 28 2.44 2.87 22.30
CA ALA A 28 1.49 1.94 22.89
C ALA A 28 2.20 0.80 23.63
N PHE A 29 3.28 0.27 23.06
CA PHE A 29 4.07 -0.80 23.66
C PHE A 29 4.85 -0.34 24.89
N GLU A 30 5.47 0.84 24.85
CA GLU A 30 6.14 1.37 26.06
C GLU A 30 5.14 1.73 27.16
N ALA A 31 3.98 2.29 26.81
CA ALA A 31 2.92 2.58 27.76
C ALA A 31 2.39 1.31 28.44
N SER A 32 2.17 0.24 27.68
CA SER A 32 1.73 -1.04 28.24
C SER A 32 2.80 -1.69 29.13
N MET A 33 4.07 -1.66 28.71
CA MET A 33 5.19 -2.18 29.51
C MET A 33 5.38 -1.41 30.84
N ARG A 34 5.07 -0.11 30.87
CA ARG A 34 5.15 0.73 32.08
C ARG A 34 3.84 0.75 32.89
N MET A 35 2.83 -0.04 32.51
CA MET A 35 1.48 -0.01 33.08
C MET A 35 0.80 1.37 33.05
N GLN A 36 1.21 2.27 32.15
CA GLN A 36 0.61 3.58 31.95
C GLN A 36 -0.54 3.51 30.93
N LEU A 37 -1.63 2.85 31.31
CA LEU A 37 -2.73 2.50 30.40
C LEU A 37 -3.43 3.73 29.79
N ASP A 38 -3.40 4.89 30.46
CA ASP A 38 -4.00 6.14 29.96
C ASP A 38 -3.32 6.68 28.69
N ALA A 39 -2.06 6.29 28.45
CA ALA A 39 -1.30 6.70 27.26
C ALA A 39 -1.46 5.72 26.08
N VAL A 40 -2.00 4.52 26.30
CA VAL A 40 -2.23 3.51 25.24
C VAL A 40 -3.17 4.01 24.14
N PRO A 41 -4.29 4.72 24.43
CA PRO A 41 -5.16 5.26 23.40
C PRO A 41 -4.46 6.23 22.44
N ALA A 42 -3.51 7.03 22.94
CA ALA A 42 -2.75 7.94 22.09
C ALA A 42 -1.86 7.19 21.08
N GLY A 43 -1.20 6.12 21.53
CA GLY A 43 -0.43 5.24 20.63
C GLY A 43 -1.32 4.50 19.63
N ALA A 44 -2.49 4.04 20.06
CA ALA A 44 -3.48 3.43 19.19
C ALA A 44 -4.04 4.41 18.14
N ALA A 45 -4.28 5.67 18.52
CA ALA A 45 -4.73 6.71 17.59
C ALA A 45 -3.68 6.98 16.50
N LEU A 46 -2.39 7.01 16.86
CA LEU A 46 -1.31 7.11 15.88
C LEU A 46 -1.23 5.88 14.98
N LEU A 47 -1.40 4.67 15.52
CA LEU A 47 -1.48 3.44 14.72
C LEU A 47 -2.64 3.49 13.71
N LEU A 48 -3.82 3.92 14.15
CA LEU A 48 -4.98 4.12 13.27
C LEU A 48 -4.69 5.15 12.19
N LEU A 49 -4.06 6.27 12.53
CA LEU A 49 -3.66 7.29 11.56
C LEU A 49 -2.67 6.74 10.52
N GLY A 50 -1.68 5.96 10.96
CA GLY A 50 -0.76 5.26 10.06
C GLY A 50 -1.49 4.26 9.14
N GLY A 51 -2.47 3.52 9.66
CA GLY A 51 -3.34 2.65 8.88
C GLY A 51 -4.18 3.40 7.85
N VAL A 52 -4.75 4.56 8.21
CA VAL A 52 -5.51 5.43 7.30
C VAL A 52 -4.62 5.95 6.17
N LEU A 53 -3.38 6.36 6.48
CA LEU A 53 -2.41 6.78 5.46
C LEU A 53 -2.10 5.65 4.48
N LEU A 54 -1.91 4.41 4.99
CA LEU A 54 -1.69 3.24 4.15
C LEU A 54 -2.93 2.91 3.29
N GLY A 55 -4.13 3.06 3.85
CA GLY A 55 -5.38 2.99 3.10
C GLY A 55 -5.49 4.06 2.01
N GLY A 56 -4.95 5.25 2.24
CA GLY A 56 -4.79 6.30 1.23
C GLY A 56 -3.89 5.87 0.06
N VAL A 57 -2.77 5.20 0.35
CA VAL A 57 -1.89 4.60 -0.68
C VAL A 57 -2.63 3.52 -1.48
N ALA A 58 -3.44 2.70 -0.80
CA ALA A 58 -4.31 1.72 -1.45
C ALA A 58 -5.31 2.40 -2.40
N LEU A 59 -5.95 3.50 -1.97
CA LEU A 59 -6.88 4.28 -2.79
C LEU A 59 -6.20 4.96 -3.99
N ALA A 60 -4.90 5.26 -3.91
CA ALA A 60 -4.13 5.81 -5.02
C ALA A 60 -4.05 4.84 -6.23
N VAL A 61 -4.43 3.56 -6.07
CA VAL A 61 -4.67 2.62 -7.18
C VAL A 61 -5.61 3.18 -8.26
N ARG A 62 -6.55 4.06 -7.86
CA ARG A 62 -7.49 4.72 -8.76
C ARG A 62 -6.77 5.63 -9.76
N VAL A 63 -5.68 6.25 -9.34
CA VAL A 63 -4.84 7.14 -10.17
C VAL A 63 -3.78 6.33 -10.92
N SER A 64 -3.06 5.47 -10.20
CA SER A 64 -2.01 4.63 -10.78
C SER A 64 -1.85 3.33 -9.99
N PRO A 65 -1.86 2.14 -10.64
CA PRO A 65 -1.63 0.87 -9.95
C PRO A 65 -0.19 0.74 -9.41
N ALA A 66 0.74 1.57 -9.89
CA ALA A 66 2.11 1.59 -9.40
C ALA A 66 2.22 2.06 -7.93
N ALA A 67 1.28 2.86 -7.44
CA ALA A 67 1.32 3.36 -6.06
C ALA A 67 1.20 2.25 -5.00
N PRO A 68 0.14 1.42 -4.98
CA PRO A 68 0.07 0.32 -4.02
C PRO A 68 1.16 -0.74 -4.25
N LEU A 69 1.57 -1.00 -5.50
CA LEU A 69 2.64 -1.96 -5.79
C LEU A 69 3.99 -1.53 -5.24
N THR A 70 4.35 -0.26 -5.41
CA THR A 70 5.62 0.27 -4.89
C THR A 70 5.64 0.29 -3.37
N GLY A 71 4.51 0.61 -2.72
CA GLY A 71 4.34 0.45 -1.28
C GLY A 71 4.49 -1.01 -0.83
N ALA A 72 3.89 -1.96 -1.55
CA ALA A 72 4.01 -3.39 -1.26
C ALA A 72 5.46 -3.88 -1.38
N VAL A 73 6.15 -3.50 -2.47
CA VAL A 73 7.56 -3.85 -2.67
C VAL A 73 8.43 -3.28 -1.55
N LEU A 74 8.23 -2.02 -1.18
CA LEU A 74 8.96 -1.40 -0.07
C LEU A 74 8.76 -2.17 1.24
N LEU A 75 7.52 -2.53 1.57
CA LEU A 75 7.19 -3.27 2.78
C LEU A 75 7.79 -4.68 2.78
N ILE A 76 7.80 -5.37 1.64
CA ILE A 76 8.45 -6.68 1.48
C ILE A 76 9.95 -6.55 1.69
N LEU A 77 10.60 -5.57 1.06
CA LEU A 77 12.04 -5.35 1.19
C LEU A 77 12.41 -5.03 2.64
N LEU A 78 11.66 -4.18 3.32
CA LEU A 78 11.87 -3.86 4.73
C LEU A 78 11.62 -5.05 5.65
N SER A 79 10.61 -5.87 5.36
CA SER A 79 10.32 -7.09 6.14
C SER A 79 11.36 -8.17 5.88
N ALA A 80 11.87 -8.31 4.66
CA ALA A 80 12.99 -9.21 4.36
C ALA A 80 14.28 -8.73 5.02
N TYR A 81 14.55 -7.42 4.98
CA TYR A 81 15.70 -6.81 5.66
C TYR A 81 15.67 -7.05 7.18
N SER A 82 14.47 -7.08 7.79
CA SER A 82 14.32 -7.37 9.23
C SER A 82 14.81 -8.76 9.64
N TRP A 83 14.91 -9.70 8.71
CA TRP A 83 15.45 -11.04 8.96
C TRP A 83 16.98 -11.05 8.97
N PHE A 84 17.60 -10.18 8.18
CA PHE A 84 19.05 -10.10 8.08
C PHE A 84 19.66 -9.23 9.18
N ASP A 85 19.06 -8.06 9.43
CA ASP A 85 19.51 -7.13 10.45
C ASP A 85 18.31 -6.50 11.18
N PRO A 86 17.74 -7.21 12.17
CA PRO A 86 16.65 -6.68 12.96
C PRO A 86 17.08 -5.44 13.76
N GLN A 87 18.35 -5.37 14.21
CA GLN A 87 18.82 -4.30 15.08
C GLN A 87 18.84 -2.94 14.38
N ALA A 88 19.21 -2.90 13.10
CA ALA A 88 19.14 -1.67 12.32
C ALA A 88 17.72 -1.06 12.30
N LEU A 89 16.67 -1.88 12.21
CA LEU A 89 15.28 -1.40 12.22
C LEU A 89 14.85 -0.90 13.61
N PHE A 90 15.29 -1.57 14.68
CA PHE A 90 15.09 -1.07 16.04
C PHE A 90 15.84 0.26 16.29
N GLY A 91 17.00 0.45 15.65
CA GLY A 91 17.77 1.70 15.70
C GLY A 91 17.08 2.89 15.02
N LEU A 92 16.26 2.65 14.00
CA LEU A 92 15.42 3.68 13.36
C LEU A 92 14.18 4.03 14.20
N GLY A 93 13.77 3.13 15.08
CA GLY A 93 12.70 3.35 16.04
C GLY A 93 12.13 2.02 16.53
N ARG A 94 12.00 1.87 17.86
CA ARG A 94 11.56 0.61 18.47
C ARG A 94 10.24 0.09 17.91
N GLY A 95 9.26 0.98 17.70
CA GLY A 95 7.97 0.57 17.15
C GLY A 95 7.99 0.15 15.68
N LEU A 96 8.90 0.68 14.87
CA LEU A 96 9.16 0.15 13.52
C LEU A 96 9.79 -1.25 13.59
N GLY A 97 10.76 -1.43 14.49
CA GLY A 97 11.35 -2.74 14.78
C GLY A 97 10.30 -3.77 15.19
N TYR A 98 9.35 -3.42 16.06
CA TYR A 98 8.25 -4.32 16.42
C TYR A 98 7.32 -4.63 15.24
N LEU A 99 6.93 -3.62 14.44
CA LEU A 99 6.05 -3.84 13.29
C LEU A 99 6.69 -4.75 12.23
N LEU A 100 7.94 -4.50 11.88
CA LEU A 100 8.64 -5.23 10.82
C LEU A 100 9.22 -6.56 11.31
N GLY A 101 9.62 -6.64 12.58
CA GLY A 101 10.07 -7.88 13.21
C GLY A 101 8.93 -8.91 13.33
N LEU A 102 7.73 -8.45 13.69
CA LEU A 102 6.51 -9.28 13.74
C LEU A 102 5.90 -9.57 12.34
N GLN A 103 6.57 -9.18 11.26
CA GLN A 103 6.12 -9.41 9.88
C GLN A 103 4.79 -8.76 9.51
N TYR A 104 4.32 -7.76 10.26
CA TYR A 104 3.15 -6.98 9.87
C TYR A 104 3.39 -6.24 8.54
N GLY A 105 4.64 -5.87 8.24
CA GLY A 105 5.01 -5.31 6.95
C GLY A 105 4.67 -6.24 5.76
N ALA A 106 4.99 -7.54 5.87
CA ALA A 106 4.69 -8.53 4.83
C ALA A 106 3.17 -8.72 4.65
N LEU A 107 2.40 -8.73 5.75
CA LEU A 107 0.95 -8.82 5.70
C LEU A 107 0.33 -7.60 5.00
N LEU A 108 0.77 -6.39 5.38
CA LEU A 108 0.33 -5.14 4.75
C LEU A 108 0.72 -5.06 3.27
N ALA A 109 1.90 -5.58 2.91
CA ALA A 109 2.33 -5.69 1.53
C ALA A 109 1.42 -6.59 0.70
N GLY A 110 1.05 -7.76 1.24
CA GLY A 110 0.09 -8.67 0.62
C GLY A 110 -1.25 -7.99 0.37
N MET A 111 -1.76 -7.24 1.35
CA MET A 111 -3.00 -6.46 1.20
C MET A 111 -2.90 -5.42 0.08
N LEU A 112 -1.81 -4.63 0.05
CA LEU A 112 -1.59 -3.62 -1.01
C LEU A 112 -1.45 -4.26 -2.39
N ALA A 113 -0.75 -5.40 -2.50
CA ALA A 113 -0.65 -6.14 -3.75
C ALA A 113 -2.03 -6.60 -4.22
N VAL A 114 -2.83 -7.20 -3.34
CA VAL A 114 -4.21 -7.62 -3.66
C VAL A 114 -5.05 -6.45 -4.15
N VAL A 115 -4.99 -5.29 -3.49
CA VAL A 115 -5.69 -4.07 -3.95
C VAL A 115 -5.24 -3.65 -5.36
N ALA A 116 -3.94 -3.74 -5.64
CA ALA A 116 -3.41 -3.38 -6.95
C ALA A 116 -3.92 -4.31 -8.06
N PHE A 117 -4.05 -5.61 -7.78
CA PHE A 117 -4.49 -6.62 -8.73
C PHE A 117 -6.01 -6.71 -8.87
N LEU A 118 -6.78 -6.47 -7.81
CA LEU A 118 -8.24 -6.49 -7.82
C LEU A 118 -8.86 -5.25 -8.48
N ARG A 119 -8.07 -4.27 -8.91
CA ARG A 119 -8.60 -3.11 -9.64
C ARG A 119 -9.40 -3.63 -10.84
N PRO A 120 -10.71 -3.30 -10.94
CA PRO A 120 -11.50 -3.69 -12.10
C PRO A 120 -10.80 -3.11 -13.32
N ARG A 121 -10.19 -3.97 -14.13
CA ARG A 121 -9.84 -3.62 -15.49
C ARG A 121 -11.19 -3.30 -16.10
N ARG A 122 -11.49 -2.02 -16.30
CA ARG A 122 -12.64 -1.63 -17.12
C ARG A 122 -12.48 -2.43 -18.40
N THR A 123 -13.26 -3.50 -18.52
CA THR A 123 -13.54 -4.14 -19.78
C THR A 123 -13.98 -2.98 -20.64
N ARG A 124 -13.13 -2.59 -21.61
CA ARG A 124 -13.63 -1.73 -22.67
C ARG A 124 -14.88 -2.46 -23.15
N PRO A 125 -16.09 -1.88 -23.10
CA PRO A 125 -17.18 -2.48 -23.82
C PRO A 125 -16.62 -2.69 -25.23
N ALA A 126 -16.67 -3.93 -25.71
CA ALA A 126 -16.47 -4.18 -27.12
C ALA A 126 -17.41 -3.18 -27.81
N GLY A 127 -16.84 -2.16 -28.44
CA GLY A 127 -17.65 -1.20 -29.19
C GLY A 127 -18.54 -2.01 -30.13
N PRO A 128 -19.78 -1.56 -30.41
CA PRO A 128 -20.68 -2.30 -31.28
C PRO A 128 -19.91 -2.68 -32.54
N ALA A 129 -19.90 -3.99 -32.85
CA ALA A 129 -19.31 -4.48 -34.08
C ALA A 129 -19.93 -3.68 -35.22
N ILE A 130 -19.15 -2.77 -35.82
CA ILE A 130 -19.60 -2.03 -36.99
C ILE A 130 -19.83 -3.12 -38.05
N PRO A 131 -21.07 -3.37 -38.52
CA PRO A 131 -21.28 -4.29 -39.61
C PRO A 131 -20.50 -3.75 -40.82
N ALA A 132 -19.67 -4.60 -41.42
CA ALA A 132 -18.94 -4.25 -42.64
C ALA A 132 -19.95 -3.75 -43.68
N PRO A 133 -19.68 -2.62 -44.37
CA PRO A 133 -20.57 -2.14 -45.42
C PRO A 133 -20.71 -3.22 -46.49
N GLY A 134 -21.96 -3.60 -46.76
CA GLY A 134 -22.32 -4.66 -47.68
C GLY A 134 -21.70 -4.45 -49.05
N SER A 135 -21.16 -5.54 -49.61
CA SER A 135 -20.77 -5.60 -51.01
C SER A 135 -22.01 -5.45 -51.88
N SER A 136 -22.19 -4.29 -52.49
CA SER A 136 -23.06 -4.12 -53.65
C SER A 136 -22.51 -4.94 -54.81
N GLY A 137 -23.03 -6.15 -54.99
CA GLY A 137 -22.85 -6.96 -56.19
C GLY A 137 -23.54 -6.32 -57.42
N PRO A 138 -23.19 -6.73 -58.64
CA PRO A 138 -23.29 -5.89 -59.83
C PRO A 138 -24.72 -5.64 -60.30
N VAL A 139 -24.98 -4.39 -60.70
CA VAL A 139 -26.15 -3.99 -61.48
C VAL A 139 -26.03 -4.62 -62.87
N VAL A 140 -26.96 -5.51 -63.21
CA VAL A 140 -27.12 -6.04 -64.55
C VAL A 140 -28.01 -5.04 -65.31
N HIS A 141 -27.44 -4.39 -66.33
CA HIS A 141 -28.16 -3.70 -67.39
C HIS A 141 -28.41 -4.67 -68.55
#